data_AF-A0A1I3NIT1-F1
#
_entry.id   AF-A0A1I3NIT1-F1
#
_cell.length_a   1.000
_cell.length_b   1.000
_cell.length_c   1.000
_cell.angle_alpha   90.00
_cell.angle_beta   90.00
_cell.angle_gamma   90.00
#
_symmetry.space_group_name_H-M   'P 1'
#
loop_
_entity.id
_entity.type
_entity.pdbx_description
1 polymer ?
#
loop_
_entity_poly.entity_id
_entity_poly.type
_entity_poly.pdbx_seq_one_letter_code
_entity_poly.pdbx_strand_id
1 'polypeptide(L)'
;MGPAYLRAVQSHIPEATLVFDHFHVIKLFNEKLTKLCRDLQREAENGLGNPVLRDIRWLLLKHPGNLDDTRNKRQRLAEALNLNEPWPRPII
;
A
#
# COMPACT_ATOMS: atom_id res chain seq x y z
N MET A 1 -15.34 -3.14 -11.89
CA MET A 1 -15.80 -3.38 -13.28
C MET A 1 -14.81 -4.25 -14.04
N GLY A 2 -15.31 -5.20 -14.83
CA GLY A 2 -14.46 -6.12 -15.60
C GLY A 2 -13.92 -5.51 -16.90
N PRO A 3 -12.77 -5.98 -17.43
CA PRO A 3 -12.16 -5.45 -18.66
C PRO A 3 -13.05 -5.57 -19.91
N ALA A 4 -13.88 -6.61 -19.99
CA ALA A 4 -14.79 -6.81 -21.12
C ALA A 4 -15.90 -5.75 -21.18
N TYR A 5 -16.46 -5.38 -20.02
CA TYR A 5 -17.48 -4.34 -19.91
C TYR A 5 -16.91 -2.97 -20.27
N LEU A 6 -15.72 -2.63 -19.74
CA LEU A 6 -15.02 -1.39 -20.09
C LEU A 6 -14.78 -1.28 -21.59
N ARG A 7 -14.29 -2.36 -22.23
CA ARG A 7 -14.09 -2.39 -23.68
C ARG A 7 -15.39 -2.22 -24.45
N ALA A 8 -16.45 -2.91 -24.06
CA ALA A 8 -17.75 -2.79 -24.73
C ALA A 8 -18.31 -1.36 -24.69
N VAL A 9 -18.22 -0.70 -23.53
CA VAL A 9 -18.67 0.69 -23.35
C VAL A 9 -17.82 1.64 -24.19
N GLN A 10 -16.49 1.51 -24.14
CA GLN A 10 -15.58 2.36 -24.92
C GLN A 10 -15.79 2.20 -26.44
N SER A 11 -16.10 0.99 -26.91
CA SER A 11 -16.30 0.73 -28.34
C SER A 11 -17.65 1.19 -28.89
N HIS A 12 -18.71 1.12 -28.10
CA HIS A 12 -20.08 1.38 -28.60
C HIS A 12 -20.68 2.70 -28.10
N ILE A 13 -20.14 3.27 -27.02
CA ILE A 13 -20.61 4.51 -26.42
C ILE A 13 -19.41 5.39 -26.03
N PRO A 14 -18.64 5.88 -27.03
CA PRO A 14 -17.38 6.59 -26.76
C PRO A 14 -17.59 7.94 -26.02
N GLU A 15 -18.76 8.56 -26.19
CA GLU A 15 -19.11 9.82 -25.53
C GLU A 15 -19.56 9.66 -24.07
N ALA A 16 -19.75 8.41 -23.59
CA ALA A 16 -20.14 8.19 -22.21
C ALA A 16 -19.00 8.53 -21.24
N THR A 17 -19.31 9.34 -20.23
CA THR A 17 -18.38 9.58 -19.13
C THR A 17 -18.23 8.31 -18.28
N LEU A 18 -17.04 7.73 -18.29
CA LEU A 18 -16.73 6.58 -17.44
C LEU A 18 -16.43 7.04 -16.01
N VAL A 19 -17.32 6.69 -15.08
CA VAL A 19 -17.15 7.00 -13.65
C VAL A 19 -16.83 5.73 -12.89
N PHE A 20 -15.75 5.75 -12.12
CA PHE A 20 -15.43 4.70 -11.16
C PHE A 20 -15.98 5.12 -9.79
N ASP A 21 -16.80 4.28 -9.18
CA ASP A 21 -17.23 4.51 -7.81
C ASP A 21 -16.07 4.34 -6.82
N HIS A 22 -16.19 5.02 -5.70
CA HIS A 22 -15.20 5.04 -4.62
C HIS A 22 -14.87 3.63 -4.12
N PHE A 23 -15.85 2.72 -4.05
CA PHE A 23 -15.64 1.36 -3.56
C PHE A 23 -14.66 0.59 -4.45
N HIS A 24 -14.82 0.63 -5.78
CA HIS A 24 -13.91 -0.05 -6.69
C HIS A 24 -12.48 0.50 -6.64
N VAL A 25 -12.33 1.81 -6.48
CA VAL A 25 -11.02 2.46 -6.34
C VAL A 25 -10.31 1.98 -5.07
N ILE A 26 -11.00 2.04 -3.93
CA ILE A 26 -10.45 1.60 -2.64
C ILE A 26 -10.18 0.09 -2.63
N LYS A 27 -11.07 -0.71 -3.21
CA LYS A 27 -10.86 -2.15 -3.33
C LYS A 27 -9.59 -2.47 -4.12
N LEU A 28 -9.41 -1.88 -5.31
CA LEU A 28 -8.23 -2.09 -6.14
C LEU A 28 -6.94 -1.67 -5.42
N PHE A 29 -6.99 -0.53 -4.75
CA PHE A 29 -5.87 -0.03 -3.94
C PHE A 29 -5.51 -1.02 -2.82
N ASN A 30 -6.48 -1.48 -2.04
CA ASN A 30 -6.28 -2.44 -0.96
C ASN A 30 -5.75 -3.80 -1.45
N GLU A 31 -6.22 -4.29 -2.59
CA GLU A 31 -5.71 -5.51 -3.22
C GLU A 31 -4.22 -5.37 -3.59
N LYS A 32 -3.84 -4.24 -4.21
CA LYS A 32 -2.45 -3.95 -4.60
C LYS A 32 -1.55 -3.77 -3.39
N LEU A 33 -1.98 -3.02 -2.38
CA LEU A 33 -1.26 -2.89 -1.12
C LEU A 33 -1.05 -4.25 -0.45
N THR A 34 -2.09 -5.09 -0.40
CA THR A 34 -1.99 -6.42 0.18
C THR A 34 -0.97 -7.28 -0.55
N LYS A 35 -0.92 -7.22 -1.88
CA LYS A 35 0.08 -7.93 -2.69
C LYS A 35 1.49 -7.42 -2.39
N LEU A 36 1.71 -6.10 -2.46
CA LEU A 36 3.01 -5.48 -2.20
C LEU A 36 3.56 -5.87 -0.82
N CYS A 37 2.73 -5.79 0.21
CA CYS A 37 3.13 -6.17 1.56
C CYS A 37 3.50 -7.65 1.69
N ARG A 38 2.78 -8.55 0.98
CA ARG A 38 3.13 -9.99 0.96
C ARG A 38 4.47 -10.24 0.26
N ASP A 39 4.72 -9.53 -0.84
CA ASP A 39 5.95 -9.65 -1.60
C ASP A 39 7.15 -9.18 -0.73
N LEU A 40 7.02 -8.04 -0.04
CA LEU A 40 8.03 -7.54 0.90
C LEU A 40 8.27 -8.48 2.10
N GLN A 41 7.21 -9.10 2.64
CA GLN A 41 7.36 -10.07 3.74
C GLN A 41 8.15 -11.30 3.28
N ARG A 42 7.84 -11.84 2.10
CA ARG A 42 8.55 -12.97 1.53
C ARG A 42 10.03 -12.65 1.31
N GLU A 43 10.33 -11.44 0.83
CA GLU A 43 11.70 -10.97 0.66
C GLU A 43 12.46 -10.86 1.99
N ALA A 44 11.79 -10.36 3.04
CA ALA A 44 12.35 -10.30 4.39
C ALA A 44 12.65 -11.69 4.97
N GLU A 45 11.75 -12.66 4.77
CA GLU A 45 11.89 -14.05 5.23
C GLU A 45 12.99 -14.82 4.48
N ASN A 46 13.24 -14.49 3.20
CA ASN A 46 14.15 -15.24 2.32
C ASN A 46 15.64 -14.80 2.35
N GLY A 47 16.05 -13.88 3.23
CA GLY A 47 17.49 -13.65 3.46
C GLY A 47 17.95 -12.25 3.81
N LEU A 48 17.08 -11.23 3.82
CA LEU A 48 17.42 -9.87 4.29
C LEU A 48 16.94 -9.58 5.72
N GLY A 49 16.20 -10.52 6.33
CA GLY A 49 16.21 -10.79 7.77
C GLY A 49 16.08 -9.59 8.70
N ASN A 50 15.21 -8.62 8.40
CA ASN A 50 14.91 -7.57 9.37
C ASN A 50 13.57 -7.88 10.08
N PRO A 51 13.58 -8.34 11.35
CA PRO A 51 12.38 -8.64 12.11
C PRO A 51 11.46 -7.42 12.30
N VAL A 52 11.96 -6.21 12.05
CA VAL A 52 11.16 -4.99 12.02
C VAL A 52 10.05 -5.11 10.98
N LEU A 53 10.31 -5.64 9.76
CA LEU A 53 9.37 -5.75 8.63
C LEU A 53 8.09 -6.57 8.94
N ARG A 54 8.15 -7.51 9.89
CA ARG A 54 7.03 -8.41 10.20
C ARG A 54 5.83 -7.71 10.86
N ASP A 55 6.09 -6.73 11.71
CA ASP A 55 5.05 -6.05 12.51
C ASP A 55 4.66 -4.66 11.97
N ILE A 56 5.39 -4.15 10.97
CA ILE A 56 5.14 -2.81 10.42
C ILE A 56 3.87 -2.72 9.59
N ARG A 57 3.38 -3.86 9.10
CA ARG A 57 2.20 -3.94 8.23
C ARG A 57 1.00 -3.18 8.80
N TRP A 58 0.80 -3.25 10.11
CA TRP A 58 -0.31 -2.56 10.78
C TRP A 58 0.03 -1.11 11.17
N LEU A 59 1.31 -0.77 11.29
CA LEU A 59 1.77 0.58 11.65
C LEU A 59 1.70 1.53 10.46
N LEU A 60 2.09 1.09 9.25
CA LEU A 60 2.03 1.92 8.03
C LEU A 60 0.59 2.21 7.58
N LEU A 61 -0.35 1.32 7.89
CA LEU A 61 -1.77 1.48 7.55
C LEU A 61 -2.56 2.24 8.62
N LYS A 62 -1.93 2.60 9.74
CA LYS A 62 -2.58 3.33 10.83
C LYS A 62 -2.58 4.83 10.53
N HIS A 63 -3.72 5.46 10.78
CA HIS A 63 -3.76 6.92 10.89
C HIS A 63 -2.80 7.39 11.99
N PRO A 64 -2.02 8.47 11.80
CA PRO A 64 -1.05 8.95 12.77
C PRO A 64 -1.65 9.23 14.16
N GLY A 65 -2.88 9.76 14.20
CA GLY A 65 -3.63 9.99 15.44
C GLY A 65 -4.05 8.72 16.19
N ASN A 66 -3.97 7.55 15.55
CA ASN A 66 -4.29 6.25 16.16
C ASN A 66 -3.03 5.48 16.60
N LEU A 67 -1.86 6.13 16.55
CA LEU A 67 -0.59 5.61 17.05
C LEU A 67 -0.46 5.90 18.55
N ASP A 68 -0.82 4.91 19.33
CA ASP A 68 -0.68 4.87 20.78
C ASP A 68 0.80 4.72 21.21
N ASP A 69 1.22 5.60 22.12
CA ASP A 69 2.60 5.74 22.60
C ASP A 69 3.09 4.60 23.49
N THR A 70 2.17 3.84 24.09
CA THR A 70 2.49 2.88 25.16
C THR A 70 3.26 1.63 24.69
N ARG A 71 3.43 1.43 23.38
CA ARG A 71 4.09 0.23 22.79
C ARG A 71 5.25 0.54 21.84
N ASN A 72 5.86 1.70 21.99
CA ASN A 72 6.97 2.13 21.13
C ASN A 72 6.62 2.13 19.61
N LYS A 73 5.33 2.27 19.30
CA LYS A 73 4.78 2.16 17.94
C LYS A 73 5.28 3.28 17.02
N ARG A 74 5.52 4.48 17.57
CA ARG A 74 6.09 5.61 16.84
C ARG A 74 7.53 5.35 16.42
N GLN A 75 8.38 4.83 17.30
CA GLN A 75 9.77 4.50 16.97
C GLN A 75 9.84 3.40 15.91
N ARG A 76 9.03 2.35 16.05
CA ARG A 76 8.93 1.26 15.06
C ARG A 76 8.39 1.74 13.71
N LEU A 77 7.46 2.72 13.71
CA LEU A 77 7.01 3.37 12.48
C LEU A 77 8.12 4.23 11.85
N ALA A 78 8.89 4.96 12.65
CA ALA A 78 10.00 5.77 12.15
C ALA A 78 11.11 4.89 11.51
N GLU A 79 11.48 3.79 12.16
CA GLU A 79 12.41 2.80 11.58
C GLU A 79 11.90 2.24 10.25
N ALA A 80 10.61 2.00 10.15
CA ALA A 80 9.99 1.52 8.94
C ALA A 80 9.96 2.53 7.79
N LEU A 81 9.66 3.78 8.11
CA LEU A 81 9.68 4.86 7.13
C LEU A 81 11.11 5.08 6.60
N ASN A 82 12.12 4.96 7.46
CA ASN A 82 13.53 5.02 7.09
C ASN A 82 13.96 3.86 6.17
N LEU A 83 13.39 2.66 6.37
CA LEU A 83 13.57 1.52 5.44
C LEU A 83 12.88 1.74 4.10
N ASN A 84 11.79 2.51 4.07
CA ASN A 84 10.99 2.78 2.88
C ASN A 84 11.36 4.12 2.21
N GLU A 85 12.42 4.79 2.64
CA GLU A 85 12.84 6.02 1.96
C GLU A 85 13.33 5.71 0.54
N PRO A 86 12.88 6.48 -0.46
CA PRO A 86 13.35 6.32 -1.82
C PRO A 86 14.86 6.56 -1.88
N TRP A 87 15.58 5.68 -2.59
CA TRP A 87 16.96 5.91 -2.96
C TRP A 87 17.02 6.81 -4.21
N PRO A 88 17.93 7.82 -4.28
CA PRO A 88 18.86 8.25 -3.24
C PRO A 88 18.18 9.20 -2.24
N ARG A 89 18.67 9.19 -0.99
CA ARG A 89 18.18 10.08 0.06
C ARG A 89 18.42 11.54 -0.34
N PRO A 90 17.40 12.41 -0.28
CA PRO A 90 17.61 13.84 -0.53
C PRO A 90 18.59 14.39 0.52
N ILE A 91 19.67 15.00 0.03
CA ILE A 91 20.65 15.70 0.85
C ILE A 91 19.99 17.02 1.26
N ILE A 92 19.44 17.07 2.48
CA ILE A 92 19.05 18.32 3.14
C ILE A 92 19.54 18.25 4.59
#